data_AF-A0A7J9Q5B7-F1
#
_entry.id   AF-A0A7J9Q5B7-F1
#
_cell.length_a   1.000
_cell.length_b   1.000
_cell.length_c   1.000
_cell.angle_alpha   90.00
_cell.angle_beta   90.00
_cell.angle_gamma   90.00
#
_symmetry.space_group_name_H-M   'P 1'
#
loop_
_entity.id
_entity.type
_entity.pdbx_description
1 polymer ?
#
loop_
_entity_poly.entity_id
_entity_poly.type
_entity_poly.pdbx_seq_one_letter_code
_entity_poly.pdbx_strand_id
1 'polypeptide(L)'
;MAMYSHSRVSTYENCPYQYKLRYIDKIKVNVPTTIEAFMGSMVHEALEDLYKKKKFKKRIAKESLIKVYRDLWNKNYSDDILIVKAEKEGLKADNYRKMGERFLSDYFDRMKPFEEMTILGLETQDRMTLPDGNQWHVRIDKLGC
;
A
#
# COMPACT_ATOMS: atom_id res chain seq x y z
N MET A 1 -11.46 -4.86 25.27
CA MET A 1 -12.03 -5.08 23.92
C MET A 1 -10.88 -5.18 22.94
N ALA A 2 -10.70 -6.32 22.29
CA ALA A 2 -9.60 -6.55 21.37
C ALA A 2 -9.93 -6.00 19.98
N MET A 3 -8.90 -5.56 19.24
CA MET A 3 -9.00 -5.17 17.84
C MET A 3 -8.23 -6.16 16.97
N TYR A 4 -8.96 -6.86 16.11
CA TYR A 4 -8.45 -7.77 15.11
C TYR A 4 -8.27 -7.06 13.76
N SER A 5 -7.40 -7.60 12.92
CA SER A 5 -7.27 -7.23 11.52
C SER A 5 -6.58 -8.38 10.79
N HIS A 6 -6.73 -8.44 9.47
CA HIS A 6 -6.11 -9.48 8.66
C HIS A 6 -4.60 -9.60 8.90
N SER A 7 -3.88 -8.46 8.92
CA SER A 7 -2.42 -8.44 9.15
C SER A 7 -2.03 -8.92 10.55
N ARG A 8 -2.81 -8.58 11.59
CA ARG A 8 -2.58 -9.03 12.97
C ARG A 8 -2.78 -10.54 13.10
N VAL A 9 -3.87 -11.06 12.55
CA VAL A 9 -4.19 -12.50 12.58
C VAL A 9 -3.13 -13.29 11.81
N SER A 10 -2.84 -12.89 10.57
CA SER A 10 -1.80 -13.55 9.76
C SER A 10 -0.43 -13.54 10.43
N THR A 11 -0.05 -12.45 11.11
CA THR A 11 1.21 -12.42 11.89
C THR A 11 1.19 -13.45 13.02
N TYR A 12 0.07 -13.61 13.73
CA TYR A 12 -0.04 -14.58 14.81
C TYR A 12 -0.01 -16.02 14.29
N GLU A 13 -0.73 -16.30 13.21
CA GLU A 13 -0.76 -17.62 12.55
C GLU A 13 0.64 -18.02 12.04
N ASN A 14 1.38 -17.07 11.47
CA ASN A 14 2.76 -17.31 11.03
C ASN A 14 3.70 -17.57 12.22
N CYS A 15 3.65 -16.73 13.26
CA CYS A 15 4.47 -16.90 14.45
C CYS A 15 3.89 -16.13 15.66
N PRO A 16 3.37 -16.83 16.70
CA PRO A 16 2.85 -16.18 17.91
C PRO A 16 3.89 -15.32 18.64
N TYR A 17 5.16 -15.73 18.61
CA TYR A 17 6.23 -14.95 19.23
C TYR A 17 6.48 -13.63 18.48
N GLN A 18 6.50 -13.65 17.14
CA GLN A 18 6.58 -12.43 16.33
C GLN A 18 5.41 -11.49 16.61
N TYR A 19 4.20 -12.03 16.74
CA TYR A 19 3.02 -11.24 17.11
C TYR A 19 3.19 -10.56 18.46
N LYS A 20 3.68 -11.29 19.48
CA LYS A 20 3.97 -10.72 20.80
C LYS A 20 4.95 -9.56 20.69
N LEU A 21 6.11 -9.77 20.06
CA LEU A 21 7.14 -8.73 19.94
C LEU A 21 6.62 -7.48 19.20
N ARG A 22 5.84 -7.66 18.13
CA ARG A 22 5.36 -6.58 17.28
C ARG A 22 4.18 -5.81 17.87
N TYR A 23 3.17 -6.51 18.39
CA TYR A 23 1.88 -5.90 18.74
C TYR A 23 1.61 -5.82 20.25
N ILE A 24 2.29 -6.62 21.08
CA ILE A 24 2.17 -6.58 22.54
C ILE A 24 3.33 -5.77 23.12
N ASP A 25 4.56 -6.24 22.89
CA ASP A 25 5.78 -5.63 23.45
C ASP A 25 6.22 -4.38 22.68
N LYS A 26 5.76 -4.22 21.43
CA LYS A 26 6.02 -3.08 20.53
C LYS A 26 7.51 -2.74 20.41
N ILE A 27 8.34 -3.77 20.26
CA ILE A 27 9.78 -3.59 20.10
C ILE A 27 10.07 -2.79 18.84
N LYS A 28 10.86 -1.72 18.98
CA LYS A 28 11.30 -0.90 17.85
C LYS A 28 12.31 -1.67 17.01
N VAL A 29 12.11 -1.67 15.69
CA VAL A 29 13.04 -2.26 14.73
C VAL A 29 13.90 -1.15 14.14
N ASN A 30 15.21 -1.40 14.00
CA ASN A 30 16.14 -0.44 13.42
C ASN A 30 15.92 -0.22 11.92
N VAL A 31 15.26 -1.18 11.27
CA VAL A 31 14.83 -1.08 9.87
C VAL A 31 13.35 -0.70 9.86
N PRO A 32 13.00 0.51 9.43
CA PRO A 32 11.60 0.97 9.46
C PRO A 32 10.74 0.28 8.40
N THR A 33 11.29 0.01 7.21
CA THR A 33 10.58 -0.64 6.11
C THR A 33 11.52 -1.32 5.13
N THR A 34 10.99 -2.23 4.32
CA THR A 34 11.68 -2.76 3.14
C THR A 34 11.30 -1.97 1.89
N ILE A 35 12.13 -2.06 0.85
CA ILE A 35 11.92 -1.37 -0.43
C ILE A 35 10.64 -1.83 -1.14
N GLU A 36 10.24 -3.11 -1.01
CA GLU A 36 8.99 -3.63 -1.58
C GLU A 36 7.77 -3.00 -0.91
N ALA A 37 7.77 -2.93 0.42
CA ALA A 37 6.68 -2.32 1.18
C ALA A 37 6.60 -0.80 0.91
N PHE A 38 7.76 -0.13 0.85
CA PHE A 38 7.84 1.27 0.46
C PHE A 38 7.29 1.52 -0.95
N MET A 39 7.81 0.80 -1.96
CA MET A 39 7.35 0.92 -3.34
C MET A 39 5.84 0.67 -3.46
N GLY A 40 5.34 -0.38 -2.80
CA GLY A 40 3.91 -0.67 -2.73
C GLY A 40 3.12 0.53 -2.21
N SER A 41 3.52 1.11 -1.08
CA SER A 41 2.83 2.27 -0.51
C SER A 41 2.78 3.47 -1.46
N MET A 42 3.87 3.74 -2.20
CA MET A 42 3.91 4.82 -3.19
C MET A 42 3.00 4.54 -4.40
N VAL A 43 2.88 3.28 -4.82
CA VAL A 43 1.93 2.86 -5.86
C VAL A 43 0.50 3.08 -5.41
N HIS A 44 0.14 2.66 -4.18
CA HIS A 44 -1.21 2.84 -3.63
C HIS A 44 -1.57 4.34 -3.52
N GLU A 45 -0.67 5.17 -3.00
CA GLU A 45 -0.90 6.62 -2.88
C GLU A 45 -1.08 7.30 -4.25
N ALA A 46 -0.31 6.88 -5.26
CA ALA A 46 -0.47 7.38 -6.63
C ALA A 46 -1.83 6.97 -7.25
N LEU A 47 -2.30 5.73 -7.00
CA LEU A 47 -3.62 5.27 -7.45
C LEU A 47 -4.76 5.95 -6.70
N GLU A 48 -4.59 6.23 -5.42
CA GLU A 48 -5.56 6.99 -4.64
C GLU A 48 -5.74 8.40 -5.22
N ASP A 49 -4.63 9.09 -5.54
CA ASP A 49 -4.64 10.41 -6.19
C ASP A 49 -5.33 10.37 -7.57
N LEU A 50 -5.05 9.35 -8.38
CA LEU A 50 -5.73 9.11 -9.67
C LEU A 50 -7.24 9.08 -9.48
N TYR A 51 -7.74 8.25 -8.57
CA TYR A 51 -9.17 8.05 -8.39
C TYR A 51 -9.86 9.24 -7.73
N LYS A 52 -9.18 9.95 -6.81
CA LYS A 52 -9.63 11.24 -6.27
C LYS A 52 -9.81 12.27 -7.38
N LYS A 53 -8.84 12.42 -8.29
CA LYS A 53 -8.91 13.34 -9.43
C LYS A 53 -10.01 12.94 -10.42
N LYS A 54 -10.22 11.64 -10.64
CA LYS A 54 -11.27 11.13 -11.54
C LYS A 54 -12.68 11.46 -11.03
N LYS A 55 -12.90 11.43 -9.71
CA LYS A 55 -14.19 11.84 -9.10
C LYS A 55 -14.63 13.25 -9.53
N PHE A 56 -13.66 14.13 -9.85
CA PHE A 56 -13.91 15.48 -10.37
C PHE A 56 -13.95 15.56 -11.91
N LYS A 57 -14.23 14.45 -12.60
CA LYS A 57 -14.31 14.33 -14.08
C LYS A 57 -13.08 14.83 -14.84
N LYS A 58 -11.90 14.89 -14.20
CA LYS A 58 -10.65 15.24 -14.88
C LYS A 58 -10.22 14.09 -15.79
N ARG A 59 -9.87 14.39 -17.04
CA ARG A 59 -9.10 13.45 -17.87
C ARG A 59 -7.70 13.35 -17.29
N ILE A 60 -7.27 12.14 -16.97
CA ILE A 60 -5.93 11.90 -16.42
C ILE A 60 -5.13 11.15 -17.48
N ALA A 61 -4.00 11.74 -17.85
CA ALA A 61 -3.02 11.10 -18.72
C ALA A 61 -2.17 10.13 -17.89
N LYS A 62 -1.74 9.04 -18.53
CA LYS A 62 -0.87 8.02 -17.91
C LYS A 62 0.42 8.64 -17.37
N GLU A 63 1.00 9.57 -18.13
CA GLU A 63 2.21 10.30 -17.79
C GLU A 63 2.03 11.12 -16.51
N SER A 64 0.83 11.66 -16.27
CA SER A 64 0.53 12.39 -15.03
C SER A 64 0.52 11.46 -13.81
N LEU A 65 0.03 10.23 -13.95
CA LEU A 65 0.05 9.24 -12.87
C LEU A 65 1.50 8.84 -12.53
N ILE A 66 2.30 8.55 -13.55
CA ILE A 66 3.72 8.22 -13.38
C ILE A 66 4.49 9.38 -12.76
N LYS A 67 4.17 10.63 -13.14
CA LYS A 67 4.78 11.82 -12.53
C LYS A 67 4.47 11.90 -11.03
N VAL A 68 3.20 11.75 -10.64
CA VAL A 68 2.80 11.75 -9.21
C VAL A 68 3.59 10.70 -8.44
N TYR A 69 3.70 9.49 -8.96
CA TYR A 69 4.49 8.43 -8.32
C TYR A 69 5.97 8.79 -8.17
N ARG A 70 6.60 9.38 -9.20
CA ARG A 70 8.00 9.83 -9.11
C ARG A 70 8.18 10.92 -8.06
N ASP A 71 7.24 11.86 -7.99
CA ASP A 71 7.27 12.95 -7.01
C ASP A 71 7.14 12.39 -5.58
N LEU A 72 6.22 11.44 -5.37
CA LEU A 72 6.06 10.72 -4.10
C LEU A 72 7.31 9.93 -3.72
N TRP A 73 7.88 9.19 -4.67
CA TRP A 73 9.12 8.45 -4.46
C TRP A 73 10.25 9.37 -4.01
N ASN A 74 10.51 10.45 -4.74
CA ASN A 74 11.59 11.39 -4.41
C ASN A 74 11.39 12.09 -3.07
N LYS A 75 10.13 12.36 -2.70
CA LYS A 75 9.78 13.03 -1.44
C LYS A 75 9.96 12.11 -0.23
N ASN A 76 9.61 10.84 -0.35
CA ASN A 76 9.50 9.92 0.79
C ASN A 76 10.66 8.91 0.88
N TYR A 77 11.43 8.73 -0.19
CA TYR A 77 12.56 7.81 -0.19
C TYR A 77 13.68 8.29 0.73
N SER A 78 14.27 7.34 1.45
CA SER A 78 15.36 7.56 2.40
C SER A 78 16.29 6.35 2.40
N ASP A 79 17.57 6.57 2.73
CA ASP A 79 18.62 5.54 2.62
C ASP A 79 18.57 4.47 3.74
N ASP A 80 17.71 4.65 4.74
CA ASP A 80 17.43 3.69 5.81
C ASP A 80 16.44 2.59 5.38
N ILE A 81 15.86 2.70 4.17
CA ILE A 81 15.01 1.67 3.58
C ILE A 81 15.84 0.43 3.21
N LEU A 82 15.47 -0.72 3.78
CA LEU A 82 16.20 -1.97 3.54
C LEU A 82 15.91 -2.55 2.16
N ILE A 83 16.98 -2.80 1.41
CA ILE A 83 16.95 -3.56 0.15
C ILE A 83 17.60 -4.91 0.39
N VAL A 84 16.79 -5.92 0.75
CA VAL A 84 17.27 -7.27 1.14
C VAL A 84 18.13 -7.92 0.05
N LYS A 85 17.82 -7.62 -1.22
CA LYS A 85 18.47 -8.20 -2.40
C LYS A 85 19.63 -7.37 -2.96
N ALA A 86 20.02 -6.29 -2.29
CA ALA A 86 21.06 -5.40 -2.81
C ALA A 86 22.40 -6.11 -2.97
N GLU A 87 22.84 -6.87 -1.95
CA GLU A 87 24.14 -7.56 -1.97
C GLU A 87 24.14 -8.79 -2.88
N LYS A 88 23.07 -9.59 -2.84
CA LYS A 88 23.00 -10.88 -3.55
C LYS A 88 22.69 -10.74 -5.05
N GLU A 89 21.80 -9.80 -5.40
CA GLU A 89 21.29 -9.65 -6.77
C GLU A 89 21.69 -8.29 -7.38
N GLY A 90 22.44 -7.44 -6.67
CA GLY A 90 22.85 -6.13 -7.16
C GLY A 90 21.69 -5.15 -7.36
N LEU A 91 20.51 -5.43 -6.79
CA LEU A 91 19.31 -4.62 -6.96
C LEU A 91 19.43 -3.29 -6.20
N LYS A 92 19.04 -2.21 -6.86
CA LYS A 92 19.07 -0.85 -6.31
C LYS A 92 17.67 -0.29 -6.20
N ALA A 93 17.51 0.78 -5.42
CA ALA A 93 16.24 1.50 -5.29
C ALA A 93 15.61 1.86 -6.65
N ASP A 94 16.43 2.24 -7.64
CA ASP A 94 15.95 2.56 -8.99
C ASP A 94 15.28 1.38 -9.71
N ASN A 95 15.71 0.14 -9.46
CA ASN A 95 15.06 -1.05 -10.02
C ASN A 95 13.62 -1.15 -9.51
N TYR A 96 13.42 -1.01 -8.20
CA TYR A 96 12.09 -1.05 -7.58
C TYR A 96 11.24 0.17 -7.97
N ARG A 97 11.85 1.36 -8.10
CA ARG A 97 11.18 2.55 -8.62
C ARG A 97 10.58 2.27 -10.00
N LYS A 98 11.39 1.74 -10.93
CA LYS A 98 10.95 1.36 -12.29
C LYS A 98 9.89 0.26 -12.28
N MET A 99 9.98 -0.70 -11.35
CA MET A 99 8.93 -1.72 -11.17
C MET A 99 7.58 -1.08 -10.81
N GLY A 100 7.56 -0.14 -9.85
CA GLY A 100 6.34 0.57 -9.50
C GLY A 100 5.78 1.43 -10.65
N GLU A 101 6.64 2.09 -11.44
CA GLU A 101 6.20 2.78 -12.68
C GLU A 101 5.51 1.82 -13.65
N ARG A 102 6.07 0.61 -13.83
CA ARG A 102 5.47 -0.43 -14.66
C ARG A 102 4.13 -0.89 -14.10
N PHE A 103 4.00 -1.13 -12.80
CA PHE A 103 2.73 -1.53 -12.19
C PHE A 103 1.62 -0.51 -12.42
N LEU A 104 1.93 0.78 -12.26
CA LEU A 104 0.99 1.87 -12.53
C LEU A 104 0.63 1.95 -14.02
N SER A 105 1.62 1.77 -14.88
CA SER A 105 1.43 1.74 -16.33
C SER A 105 0.46 0.63 -16.74
N ASP A 106 0.76 -0.60 -16.33
CA ASP A 106 -0.01 -1.80 -16.67
C ASP A 106 -1.43 -1.71 -16.08
N TYR A 107 -1.55 -1.19 -14.85
CA TYR A 107 -2.85 -0.92 -14.23
C TYR A 107 -3.66 0.11 -15.02
N PHE A 108 -3.06 1.23 -15.41
CA PHE A 108 -3.75 2.29 -16.16
C PHE A 108 -4.28 1.78 -17.50
N ASP A 109 -3.44 1.05 -18.24
CA ASP A 109 -3.81 0.52 -19.56
C ASP A 109 -4.94 -0.50 -19.45
N ARG A 110 -4.89 -1.38 -18.45
CA ARG A 110 -5.95 -2.37 -18.21
C ARG A 110 -7.28 -1.73 -17.82
N MET A 111 -7.23 -0.72 -16.97
CA MET A 111 -8.44 -0.18 -16.36
C MET A 111 -9.13 0.88 -17.23
N LYS A 112 -8.45 1.49 -18.21
CA LYS A 112 -9.04 2.52 -19.09
C LYS A 112 -10.25 1.95 -19.85
N PRO A 113 -11.39 2.69 -19.95
CA PRO A 113 -11.65 4.09 -19.58
C PRO A 113 -12.05 4.31 -18.11
N PHE A 114 -11.84 3.32 -17.25
CA PHE A 114 -12.13 3.28 -15.82
C PHE A 114 -13.64 3.26 -15.54
N GLU A 115 -14.44 2.69 -16.42
CA GLU A 115 -15.92 2.65 -16.32
C GLU A 115 -16.46 1.39 -15.65
N GLU A 116 -15.58 0.46 -15.28
CA GLU A 116 -15.95 -0.85 -14.71
C GLU A 116 -16.66 -0.76 -13.35
N MET A 117 -16.47 0.30 -12.59
CA MET A 117 -17.06 0.44 -11.25
C MET A 117 -17.27 1.89 -10.83
N THR A 118 -18.34 2.12 -10.08
CA THR A 118 -18.60 3.37 -9.37
C THR A 118 -17.90 3.33 -8.03
N ILE A 119 -16.98 4.27 -7.79
CA ILE A 119 -16.20 4.29 -6.55
C ILE A 119 -17.03 4.88 -5.43
N LEU A 120 -17.28 4.07 -4.41
CA LEU A 120 -17.98 4.44 -3.18
C LEU A 120 -16.99 4.93 -2.10
N GLY A 121 -15.80 4.31 -2.04
CA GLY A 121 -14.75 4.66 -1.07
C GLY A 121 -13.35 4.31 -1.57
N LEU A 122 -12.36 5.05 -1.09
CA LEU A 122 -10.92 4.79 -1.30
C LEU A 122 -10.26 4.71 0.06
N GLU A 123 -9.34 3.76 0.23
CA GLU A 123 -8.52 3.60 1.45
C GLU A 123 -9.35 3.61 2.76
N THR A 124 -10.52 2.96 2.73
CA THR A 124 -11.48 2.90 3.85
C THR A 124 -10.85 2.33 5.12
N GLN A 125 -11.35 2.72 6.30
CA GLN A 125 -10.88 2.25 7.63
C GLN A 125 -12.07 1.78 8.47
N ASP A 126 -12.84 0.85 7.93
CA ASP A 126 -14.09 0.39 8.53
C ASP A 126 -13.83 -0.53 9.73
N ARG A 127 -14.83 -0.62 10.62
CA ARG A 127 -14.82 -1.48 11.79
C ARG A 127 -16.10 -2.29 11.87
N MET A 128 -15.96 -3.58 12.09
CA MET A 128 -17.06 -4.50 12.30
C MET A 128 -17.05 -4.98 13.75
N THR A 129 -18.21 -4.88 14.41
CA THR A 129 -18.38 -5.43 15.77
C THR A 129 -18.70 -6.93 15.66
N LEU A 130 -17.95 -7.74 16.40
CA LEU A 130 -18.13 -9.18 16.47
C LEU A 130 -19.14 -9.55 17.58
N PRO A 131 -19.75 -10.75 17.55
CA PRO A 131 -20.75 -11.16 18.54
C PRO A 131 -20.25 -11.15 19.99
N ASP A 132 -18.95 -11.33 20.21
CA ASP A 132 -18.28 -11.29 21.51
C ASP A 132 -17.93 -9.85 21.96
N GLY A 133 -18.36 -8.84 21.19
CA GLY A 133 -18.08 -7.43 21.42
C GLY A 133 -16.71 -6.95 20.94
N ASN A 134 -15.83 -7.84 20.46
CA ASN A 134 -14.56 -7.42 19.89
C ASN A 134 -14.74 -6.71 18.53
N GLN A 135 -13.68 -6.06 18.05
CA GLN A 135 -13.72 -5.28 16.82
C GLN A 135 -12.82 -5.89 15.75
N TRP A 136 -13.28 -5.92 14.51
CA TRP A 136 -12.48 -6.25 13.35
C TRP A 136 -12.26 -5.03 12.47
N HIS A 137 -11.00 -4.63 12.29
CA HIS A 137 -10.62 -3.53 11.40
C HIS A 137 -10.45 -4.02 9.97
N VAL A 138 -11.14 -3.37 9.04
CA VAL A 138 -11.11 -3.65 7.61
C VAL A 138 -10.57 -2.41 6.89
N ARG A 139 -9.56 -2.60 6.05
CA ARG A 139 -9.08 -1.59 5.12
C ARG A 139 -9.32 -2.07 3.70
N ILE A 140 -10.05 -1.29 2.91
CA ILE A 140 -10.32 -1.58 1.49
C ILE A 140 -9.75 -0.43 0.66
N ASP A 141 -8.79 -0.74 -0.20
CA ASP A 141 -8.08 0.25 -1.04
C ASP A 141 -9.03 0.92 -2.04
N LYS A 142 -9.91 0.13 -2.66
CA LYS A 142 -10.93 0.61 -3.60
C LYS A 142 -12.25 -0.13 -3.39
N LEU A 143 -13.24 0.55 -2.85
CA LEU A 143 -14.61 0.06 -2.66
C LEU A 143 -15.51 0.66 -3.74
N GLY A 144 -16.22 -0.18 -4.49
CA GLY A 144 -17.17 0.28 -5.50
C GLY A 144 -18.20 -0.76 -5.90
N CYS A 145 -19.20 -0.33 -6.65
CA CYS A 145 -20.31 -1.13 -7.18
C CYS A 145 -20.48 -0.91 -8.68
#